data_AF-A0A839S2D7-F1
#
_entry.id   AF-A0A839S2D7-F1
#
_cell.length_a   1.000
_cell.length_b   1.000
_cell.length_c   1.000
_cell.angle_alpha   90.00
_cell.angle_beta   90.00
_cell.angle_gamma   90.00
#
_symmetry.space_group_name_H-M   'P 1'
#
loop_
_entity.id
_entity.type
_entity.pdbx_description
1 polymer ?
#
loop_
_entity_poly.entity_id
_entity_poly.type
_entity_poly.pdbx_seq_one_letter_code
_entity_poly.pdbx_strand_id
1 'polypeptide(L)'
;MTAGGGLRRLGDRLVRYWRRFERGHELLLVSRWRQGLRREARRRDDTLRTLLLLESLGVDNPVAYETLDAVPYLVADFHEWHRRMGRDEFGDAGVCC
;
A
#
# COMPACT_ATOMS: atom_id res chain seq x y z
N MET A 1 33.83 -43.48 -26.31
CA MET A 1 32.49 -42.92 -26.00
C MET A 1 32.38 -42.59 -24.50
N THR A 2 33.03 -41.53 -23.97
CA THR A 2 32.83 -41.12 -22.55
C THR A 2 33.08 -39.63 -22.27
N ALA A 3 33.33 -38.77 -23.27
CA ALA A 3 33.62 -37.35 -23.02
C ALA A 3 32.36 -36.46 -22.83
N GLY A 4 31.19 -36.88 -23.33
CA GLY A 4 29.97 -36.05 -23.35
C GLY A 4 29.17 -35.95 -22.04
N GLY A 5 29.43 -36.82 -21.06
CA GLY A 5 28.66 -36.89 -19.81
C GLY A 5 29.09 -35.91 -18.72
N GLY A 6 30.36 -35.49 -18.71
CA GLY A 6 30.94 -34.61 -17.70
C GLY A 6 30.44 -33.16 -17.81
N LEU A 7 30.38 -32.63 -19.04
CA LEU A 7 29.89 -31.28 -19.31
C LEU A 7 28.41 -31.11 -18.94
N ARG A 8 27.57 -32.12 -19.22
CA ARG A 8 26.13 -32.07 -18.91
C ARG A 8 25.88 -32.05 -17.39
N ARG A 9 26.63 -32.85 -16.62
CA ARG A 9 26.54 -32.87 -15.14
C ARG A 9 27.05 -31.60 -14.46
N LEU A 10 27.97 -30.87 -15.09
CA LEU A 10 28.44 -29.56 -14.61
C LEU A 10 27.37 -28.48 -14.87
N GLY A 11 26.74 -28.50 -16.04
CA GLY A 11 25.61 -27.64 -16.37
C GLY A 11 24.44 -27.78 -15.39
N ASP A 12 24.04 -29.03 -15.07
CA ASP A 12 22.95 -29.28 -14.13
C ASP A 12 23.24 -28.78 -12.70
N ARG A 13 24.51 -28.77 -12.29
CA ARG A 13 24.94 -28.21 -11.00
C ARG A 13 24.87 -26.69 -10.99
N LEU A 14 25.33 -26.05 -12.06
CA LEU A 14 25.25 -24.60 -12.24
C LEU A 14 23.81 -24.10 -12.25
N VAL A 15 22.91 -24.78 -12.98
CA VAL A 15 21.48 -24.41 -13.04
C VAL A 15 20.82 -24.54 -11.67
N ARG A 16 21.11 -25.59 -10.90
CA ARG A 16 20.60 -25.73 -9.53
C ARG A 16 21.11 -24.62 -8.60
N TYR A 17 22.37 -24.26 -8.72
CA TYR A 17 22.97 -23.20 -7.92
C TYR A 17 22.39 -21.82 -8.28
N TRP A 18 22.19 -21.56 -9.57
CA TRP A 18 21.56 -20.35 -10.07
C TRP A 18 20.12 -20.19 -9.57
N ARG A 19 19.29 -21.24 -9.67
CA ARG A 19 17.91 -21.23 -9.14
C ARG A 19 17.84 -21.07 -7.61
N ARG A 20 18.86 -21.54 -6.87
CA ARG A 20 18.98 -21.32 -5.42
C ARG A 20 19.27 -19.84 -5.12
N PHE A 21 20.07 -19.20 -5.96
CA PHE A 21 20.46 -17.79 -5.82
C PHE A 21 19.29 -16.85 -6.14
N GLU A 22 18.54 -17.10 -7.22
CA GLU A 22 17.32 -16.33 -7.58
C GLU A 22 16.29 -16.30 -6.44
N ARG A 23 16.01 -17.46 -5.81
CA ARG A 23 15.10 -17.53 -4.67
C ARG A 23 15.57 -16.74 -3.44
N GLY A 24 16.88 -16.58 -3.25
CA GLY A 24 17.44 -15.77 -2.18
C GLY A 24 17.28 -14.27 -2.45
N HIS A 25 17.36 -13.86 -3.71
CA HIS A 25 17.30 -12.45 -4.12
C HIS A 25 15.94 -11.81 -3.87
N GLU A 26 14.84 -12.53 -4.13
CA GLU A 26 13.48 -12.06 -3.82
C GLU A 26 13.30 -11.77 -2.33
N LEU A 27 13.83 -12.62 -1.46
CA LEU A 27 13.71 -12.44 -0.01
C LEU A 27 14.45 -11.19 0.48
N LEU A 28 15.62 -10.90 -0.09
CA LEU A 28 16.41 -9.71 0.27
C LEU A 28 15.77 -8.41 -0.23
N LEU A 29 15.20 -8.41 -1.44
CA LEU A 29 14.56 -7.22 -2.00
C LEU A 29 13.21 -6.93 -1.34
N VAL A 30 12.38 -7.95 -1.13
CA VAL A 30 11.04 -7.79 -0.57
C VAL A 30 11.07 -7.47 0.93
N SER A 31 12.00 -8.04 1.70
CA SER A 31 12.07 -7.83 3.16
C SER A 31 12.31 -6.37 3.54
N ARG A 32 13.18 -5.66 2.81
CA ARG A 32 13.46 -4.23 3.04
C ARG A 32 12.22 -3.36 2.79
N TRP A 33 11.46 -3.67 1.74
CA TRP A 33 10.25 -2.92 1.39
C TRP A 33 9.10 -3.18 2.37
N ARG A 34 8.94 -4.42 2.86
CA ARG A 34 7.89 -4.77 3.84
C ARG A 34 7.99 -3.95 5.12
N GLN A 35 9.20 -3.65 5.60
CA GLN A 35 9.35 -2.82 6.79
C GLN A 35 8.94 -1.37 6.52
N GLY A 36 9.27 -0.83 5.34
CA GLY A 36 8.82 0.51 4.91
C GLY A 36 7.30 0.61 4.82
N LEU A 37 6.65 -0.36 4.17
CA LEU A 37 5.19 -0.42 4.06
C LEU A 37 4.50 -0.50 5.43
N ARG A 38 5.02 -1.32 6.35
CA ARG A 38 4.48 -1.41 7.72
C ARG A 38 4.62 -0.10 8.49
N ARG A 39 5.76 0.60 8.33
CA ARG A 39 5.95 1.93 8.94
C ARG A 39 4.95 2.94 8.39
N GLU A 40 4.72 2.92 7.09
CA GLU A 40 3.77 3.83 6.45
C GLU A 40 2.32 3.54 6.84
N ALA A 41 1.92 2.27 6.90
CA ALA A 41 0.60 1.88 7.40
C ALA A 41 0.38 2.37 8.84
N ARG A 42 1.38 2.17 9.72
CA ARG A 42 1.32 2.68 11.11
C ARG A 42 1.19 4.20 11.17
N ARG A 43 1.97 4.94 10.35
CA ARG A 43 1.86 6.39 10.29
C ARG A 43 0.44 6.85 9.92
N ARG A 44 -0.17 6.23 8.90
CA ARG A 44 -1.55 6.56 8.50
C ARG A 44 -2.56 6.28 9.61
N ASP A 45 -2.45 5.11 10.24
CA ASP A 45 -3.28 4.74 11.37
C ASP A 45 -3.13 5.71 12.56
N ASP A 46 -1.89 6.10 12.90
CA ASP A 46 -1.61 7.00 14.02
C ASP A 46 -2.14 8.41 13.74
N THR A 47 -2.03 8.90 12.51
CA THR A 47 -2.68 10.15 12.08
C THR A 47 -4.19 10.07 12.24
N LEU A 48 -4.83 8.99 11.77
CA LEU A 48 -6.27 8.79 11.91
C LEU A 48 -6.69 8.76 13.39
N ARG A 49 -5.99 8.00 14.24
CA ARG A 49 -6.25 7.95 15.69
C ARG A 49 -6.11 9.32 16.34
N THR A 50 -5.11 10.09 15.95
CA THR A 50 -4.89 11.45 16.46
C THR A 50 -6.05 12.37 16.10
N LEU A 51 -6.50 12.36 14.83
CA LEU A 51 -7.64 13.16 14.39
C LEU A 51 -8.93 12.77 15.13
N LEU A 52 -9.19 11.47 15.31
CA LEU A 52 -10.35 10.99 16.09
C LEU A 52 -10.27 11.38 17.56
N LEU A 53 -9.06 11.38 18.14
CA LEU A 53 -8.86 11.81 19.53
C LEU A 53 -9.14 13.32 19.68
N LEU A 54 -8.64 14.14 18.75
CA LEU A 54 -8.92 15.58 18.74
C LEU A 54 -10.42 15.85 18.65
N GLU A 55 -11.12 15.17 17.74
CA GLU A 55 -12.58 15.24 17.63
C GLU A 55 -13.28 14.86 18.93
N SER A 56 -12.86 13.77 19.58
CA SER A 56 -13.46 13.33 20.86
C SER A 56 -13.23 14.32 22.01
N LEU A 57 -12.16 15.11 21.94
CA LEU A 57 -11.83 16.17 22.89
C LEU A 57 -12.50 17.51 22.53
N GLY A 58 -13.20 17.59 21.38
CA GLY A 58 -13.76 18.82 20.84
C GLY A 58 -12.71 19.82 20.39
N VAL A 59 -11.49 19.37 20.09
CA VAL A 59 -10.41 20.22 19.58
C VAL A 59 -10.50 20.25 18.06
N ASP A 60 -10.61 21.45 17.51
CA ASP A 60 -10.65 21.65 16.06
C ASP A 60 -9.42 21.03 15.37
N ASN A 61 -9.63 20.46 14.19
CA ASN A 61 -8.56 19.86 13.42
C ASN A 61 -7.53 20.95 13.00
N PRO A 62 -6.25 20.82 13.39
CA PRO A 62 -5.24 21.86 13.17
C PRO A 62 -4.85 22.09 11.72
N VAL A 63 -5.30 21.25 10.78
CA VAL A 63 -5.08 21.44 9.34
C VAL A 63 -6.37 21.80 8.59
N ALA A 64 -7.49 21.99 9.29
CA ALA A 64 -8.78 22.22 8.65
C ALA A 64 -8.79 23.47 7.77
N TYR A 65 -8.23 24.58 8.26
CA TYR A 65 -8.22 25.85 7.55
C TYR A 65 -7.25 25.83 6.36
N GLU A 66 -6.09 25.20 6.53
CA GLU A 66 -5.02 25.07 5.55
C GLU A 66 -5.41 24.14 4.40
N THR A 67 -6.36 23.23 4.64
CA THR A 67 -6.80 22.23 3.65
C THR A 67 -8.15 22.56 3.01
N LEU A 68 -8.70 23.78 3.24
CA LEU A 68 -9.96 24.20 2.62
C LEU A 68 -9.92 24.12 1.08
N ASP A 69 -8.81 24.48 0.46
CA ASP A 69 -8.64 24.41 -1.00
C ASP A 69 -8.62 22.96 -1.54
N ALA A 70 -8.35 21.98 -0.67
CA ALA A 70 -8.37 20.57 -1.02
C ALA A 70 -9.79 19.97 -0.98
N VAL A 71 -10.74 20.62 -0.31
CA VAL A 71 -12.11 20.10 -0.10
C VAL A 71 -12.81 19.73 -1.41
N PRO A 72 -12.77 20.53 -2.50
CA PRO A 72 -13.44 20.16 -3.75
C PRO A 72 -12.92 18.84 -4.36
N TYR A 73 -11.62 18.58 -4.23
CA TYR A 73 -11.00 17.34 -4.72
C TYR A 73 -11.38 16.14 -3.85
N LEU A 74 -11.40 16.32 -2.53
CA LEU A 74 -11.82 15.27 -1.59
C LEU A 74 -13.28 14.88 -1.80
N VAL A 75 -14.16 15.84 -2.10
CA VAL A 75 -15.57 15.58 -2.41
C VAL A 75 -15.71 14.77 -3.71
N ALA A 76 -14.94 15.10 -4.75
CA ALA A 76 -14.95 14.35 -6.01
C ALA A 76 -14.45 12.90 -5.85
N ASP A 77 -13.35 12.70 -5.11
CA ASP A 77 -12.81 11.37 -4.80
C ASP A 77 -13.79 10.55 -3.96
N PHE A 78 -14.44 11.19 -2.98
CA PHE A 78 -15.49 10.58 -2.18
C PHE A 78 -16.68 10.17 -3.04
N HIS A 79 -17.06 11.00 -4.03
CA HIS A 79 -18.10 10.66 -4.98
C HIS A 79 -17.77 9.37 -5.74
N GLU A 80 -16.58 9.28 -6.33
CA GLU A 80 -16.16 8.09 -7.06
C GLU A 80 -16.09 6.85 -6.15
N TRP A 81 -15.59 7.02 -4.93
CA TRP A 81 -15.50 5.94 -3.96
C TRP A 81 -16.88 5.39 -3.58
N HIS A 82 -17.84 6.23 -3.19
CA HIS A 82 -19.14 5.73 -2.74
C HIS A 82 -19.92 5.06 -3.89
N ARG A 83 -19.79 5.57 -5.13
CA ARG A 83 -20.36 4.91 -6.32
C ARG A 83 -19.82 3.49 -6.50
N ARG A 84 -18.52 3.26 -6.28
CA ARG A 84 -17.92 1.90 -6.33
C ARG A 84 -18.43 0.99 -5.21
N MET A 85 -18.82 1.56 -4.08
CA MET A 85 -19.43 0.83 -2.96
C MET A 85 -20.91 0.47 -3.22
N GLY A 86 -21.48 0.87 -4.37
CA GLY A 86 -22.83 0.53 -4.78
C GLY A 86 -23.93 1.26 -4.00
N ARG A 87 -23.62 2.42 -3.42
CA ARG A 87 -24.63 3.30 -2.82
C ARG A 87 -25.06 4.33 -3.86
N ASP A 88 -26.35 4.34 -4.19
CA ASP A 88 -26.92 5.26 -5.18
C ASP A 88 -27.01 6.70 -4.64
N GLU A 89 -27.13 6.87 -3.32
CA GLU A 89 -27.20 8.18 -2.64
C GLU A 89 -26.41 8.16 -1.32
N PHE A 90 -25.84 9.31 -0.93
CA PHE A 90 -25.16 9.49 0.34
C PHE A 90 -25.69 10.74 1.06
N GLY A 91 -26.48 10.52 2.12
CA GLY A 91 -27.05 11.59 2.95
C GLY A 91 -28.52 11.90 2.65
N ASP A 92 -29.05 12.93 3.30
CA ASP A 92 -30.40 13.46 3.06
C ASP A 92 -30.42 14.39 1.83
N ALA A 93 -31.63 14.59 1.28
CA ALA A 93 -31.89 15.43 0.11
C ALA A 93 -31.31 16.85 0.26
N GLY A 94 -30.12 17.09 -0.31
CA GLY A 94 -29.47 18.40 -0.30
C GLY A 94 -27.94 18.36 -0.19
N VAL A 95 -27.34 17.23 0.16
CA VAL A 95 -25.87 17.06 0.12
C VAL A 95 -25.51 16.36 -1.19
N CYS A 96 -24.73 17.03 -2.05
CA CYS A 96 -24.45 16.56 -3.41
C CYS A 96 -24.04 15.08 -3.50
N CYS A 97 -24.81 14.32 -4.28
CA CYS A 97 -24.27 13.57 -5.41
C CYS A 97 -23.87 14.59 -6.50
#